data_AF-A0A7Y3DM49-F1
#
_entry.id   AF-A0A7Y3DM49-F1
#
_cell.length_a   1.000
_cell.length_b   1.000
_cell.length_c   1.000
_cell.angle_alpha   90.00
_cell.angle_beta   90.00
_cell.angle_gamma   90.00
#
_symmetry.space_group_name_H-M   'P 1'
#
loop_
_entity.id
_entity.type
_entity.pdbx_description
1 polymer ?
#
loop_
_entity_poly.entity_id
_entity_poly.type
_entity_poly.pdbx_seq_one_letter_code
_entity_poly.pdbx_strand_id
1 'polypeptide(L)' 'KVLVIGTGYAGNMRVPASLRTFIEDRDIQLIAEKTSAATETFNRLSGRGEDVAGAFHLTC' A
#
# COMPACT_ATOMS: atom_id res chain seq x y z
N LYS A 1 -6.20 -7.40 -8.00
CA LYS A 1 -5.30 -6.22 -8.10
C LYS A 1 -4.96 -5.76 -6.70
N VAL A 2 -3.72 -5.37 -6.43
CA VAL A 2 -3.29 -4.96 -5.09
C VAL A 2 -2.66 -3.57 -5.14
N LEU A 3 -3.07 -2.69 -4.23
CA LEU A 3 -2.37 -1.43 -3.97
C LEU A 3 -1.67 -1.51 -2.61
N VAL A 4 -0.36 -1.32 -2.61
CA VAL A 4 0.46 -1.24 -1.39
C VAL A 4 0.81 0.23 -1.13
N ILE A 5 0.46 0.72 0.06
CA ILE A 5 0.72 2.09 0.51
C ILE A 5 1.79 2.09 1.62
N GLY A 6 2.90 2.78 1.37
CA GLY A 6 3.88 3.15 2.39
C GLY A 6 3.46 4.46 3.07
N THR A 7 3.19 4.39 4.38
CA THR A 7 2.70 5.50 5.21
C THR A 7 3.79 6.43 5.77
N GLY A 8 4.99 6.34 5.19
CA GLY A 8 6.17 7.04 5.68
C GLY A 8 7.05 6.18 6.57
N TYR A 9 8.24 6.69 6.88
CA TYR A 9 9.16 6.05 7.81
C TYR A 9 8.54 5.93 9.21
N ALA A 10 7.91 7.01 9.68
CA ALA A 10 7.25 7.06 10.98
C ALA A 10 5.84 6.44 10.96
N GLY A 11 5.21 6.32 9.79
CA GLY A 11 3.83 5.86 9.66
C GLY A 11 2.79 6.92 10.05
N ASN A 12 3.11 8.21 9.91
CA ASN A 12 2.23 9.29 10.33
C ASN A 12 1.16 9.62 9.27
N MET A 13 1.41 9.25 8.00
CA MET A 13 0.41 9.40 6.94
C MET A 13 -0.77 8.46 7.20
N ARG A 14 -1.96 9.04 7.38
CA ARG A 14 -3.19 8.27 7.58
C ARG A 14 -3.84 7.95 6.25
N VAL A 15 -4.32 6.72 6.11
CA VAL A 15 -5.20 6.29 5.01
C VAL A 15 -6.65 6.43 5.51
N PRO A 16 -7.45 7.37 4.97
CA PRO A 16 -8.84 7.53 5.39
C PRO A 16 -9.67 6.29 5.09
N ALA A 17 -10.66 5.98 5.93
CA ALA A 17 -11.59 4.88 5.69
C ALA A 17 -12.34 5.02 4.36
N SER A 18 -12.71 6.24 3.99
CA SER A 18 -13.36 6.52 2.70
C SER A 18 -12.51 6.14 1.49
N LEU A 19 -11.18 6.33 1.57
CA LEU A 19 -10.26 5.89 0.52
C LEU A 19 -10.20 4.37 0.45
N ARG A 20 -10.16 3.69 1.60
CA ARG A 20 -10.19 2.23 1.66
C ARG A 20 -11.46 1.67 1.01
N THR A 21 -12.64 2.17 1.38
CA THR A 21 -13.91 1.77 0.77
C THR A 21 -13.91 2.02 -0.74
N PHE A 22 -13.50 3.22 -1.18
CA PHE A 22 -13.43 3.57 -2.59
C PHE A 22 -12.56 2.62 -3.42
N ILE A 23 -11.46 2.13 -2.84
CA ILE A 23 -10.52 1.21 -3.48
C ILE A 23 -11.08 -0.23 -3.46
N GLU A 24 -11.61 -0.68 -2.32
CA GLU A 24 -12.21 -2.01 -2.17
C GLU A 24 -13.44 -2.19 -3.08
N ASP A 25 -14.26 -1.14 -3.27
CA ASP A 25 -15.39 -1.11 -4.22
C ASP A 25 -14.98 -1.29 -5.70
N ARG A 26 -13.67 -1.23 -6.00
CA ARG A 26 -13.10 -1.44 -7.34
C ARG A 26 -12.38 -2.79 -7.47
N ASP A 27 -12.63 -3.71 -6.53
CA ASP A 27 -11.97 -5.02 -6.44
C ASP A 27 -10.43 -4.91 -6.35
N ILE A 28 -9.95 -3.85 -5.70
CA ILE A 28 -8.54 -3.63 -5.41
C ILE A 28 -8.32 -3.86 -3.92
N GLN A 29 -7.42 -4.79 -3.59
CA GLN A 29 -7.01 -4.99 -2.20
C GLN A 29 -6.06 -3.87 -1.77
N LEU A 30 -6.34 -3.23 -0.63
CA LEU A 30 -5.50 -2.17 -0.06
C LEU A 30 -4.66 -2.69 1.12
N ILE A 31 -3.34 -2.61 0.99
CA ILE A 31 -2.39 -2.87 2.09
C ILE A 31 -1.72 -1.55 2.47
N ALA A 32 -1.81 -1.13 3.73
CA ALA A 32 -1.19 0.09 4.22
C ALA A 32 -0.27 -0.23 5.40
N GLU A 33 1.02 0.07 5.25
CA GLU A 33 2.07 -0.28 6.22
C GLU A 33 3.06 0.88 6.34
N LYS A 34 4.00 0.82 7.30
CA LYS A 34 5.17 1.71 7.28
C LYS A 34 5.96 1.46 5.99
N THR A 35 6.60 2.49 5.44
CA THR A 35 7.23 2.40 4.12
C THR A 35 8.26 1.26 4.03
N SER A 36 9.02 0.97 5.09
CA SER A 36 9.93 -0.18 5.10
C SER A 36 9.20 -1.52 4.85
N ALA A 37 8.17 -1.82 5.63
CA ALA A 37 7.36 -3.03 5.47
C ALA A 37 6.60 -3.04 4.13
N ALA A 38 6.05 -1.90 3.72
CA ALA A 38 5.35 -1.76 2.45
C ALA A 38 6.24 -2.13 1.25
N THR A 39 7.54 -1.76 1.28
CA THR A 39 8.47 -2.15 0.21
C THR A 39 8.74 -3.65 0.17
N GLU A 40 8.85 -4.31 1.32
CA GLU A 40 9.01 -5.76 1.40
C GLU A 40 7.76 -6.50 0.87
N THR A 41 6.58 -6.04 1.29
CA THR A 41 5.29 -6.54 0.80
C THR A 41 5.16 -6.38 -0.71
N PHE A 42 5.46 -5.20 -1.24
CA PHE A 42 5.41 -4.93 -2.67
C PHE A 42 6.37 -5.85 -3.45
N ASN A 43 7.63 -5.95 -3.01
CA ASN A 43 8.64 -6.79 -3.67
C ASN A 43 8.24 -8.27 -3.69
N ARG A 44 7.65 -8.77 -2.60
CA ARG A 44 7.14 -10.15 -2.53
C ARG A 44 5.98 -10.40 -3.50
N LEU A 45 5.03 -9.46 -3.62
CA LEU A 45 3.87 -9.59 -4.51
C LEU A 45 4.30 -9.47 -5.99
N SER A 46 5.12 -8.46 -6.28
CA SER A 46 5.67 -8.23 -7.63
C SER A 46 6.55 -9.40 -8.07
N GLY A 47 7.40 -9.94 -7.18
CA GLY A 47 8.23 -11.11 -7.45
C GLY A 47 7.43 -12.41 -7.69
N ARG A 48 6.17 -12.47 -7.26
CA ARG A 48 5.23 -13.56 -7.57
C ARG A 48 4.47 -13.35 -8.89
N GLY A 49 4.65 -12.21 -9.56
CA GLY A 49 3.92 -11.85 -10.77
C GLY A 49 2.48 -11.38 -10.50
N GLU A 50 2.16 -10.98 -9.26
CA GLU A 50 0.84 -10.43 -8.95
C GLU A 50 0.65 -9.03 -9.58
N ASP A 51 -0.59 -8.70 -9.98
CA ASP A 51 -0.96 -7.36 -10.45
C ASP A 51 -0.99 -6.38 -9.26
N VAL A 52 0.16 -5.77 -9.00
CA VAL A 52 0.42 -4.91 -7.84
C VAL A 52 0.97 -3.54 -8.25
N ALA A 53 0.43 -2.49 -7.61
CA ALA A 53 0.94 -1.13 -7.67
C ALA A 53 1.40 -0.68 -6.27
N GLY A 54 2.35 0.25 -6.22
CA GLY A 54 2.89 0.82 -4.98
C GLY A 54 2.81 2.34 -4.94
N ALA A 55 2.44 2.91 -3.79
CA ALA A 55 2.49 4.34 -3.51
C ALA A 55 3.24 4.56 -2.18
N PHE A 56 4.41 5.17 -2.25
CA PHE A 56 5.32 5.25 -1.10
C PHE A 56 5.57 6.69 -0.71
N HIS A 57 5.12 7.04 0.50
CA HIS A 57 5.62 8.23 1.16
C HIS A 57 7.01 7.94 1.72
N LEU A 58 8.01 8.75 1.35
CA LEU A 58 9.42 8.46 1.64
C LEU A 58 9.88 8.96 3.02
N THR A 59 9.20 9.95 3.58
CA THR A 59 9.59 10.62 4.84
C THR A 59 8.50 10.46 5.90
N CYS A 60 8.35 11.40 6.84
CA CYS A 60 7.39 11.34 7.94
C CYS A 60 5.95 11.40 7.47
#